data_AF-A0A023GC73-F1
#
_entry.id   AF-A0A023GC73-F1
#
_cell.length_a   1.000
_cell.length_b   1.000
_cell.length_c   1.000
_cell.angle_alpha   90.00
_cell.angle_beta   90.00
_cell.angle_gamma   90.00
#
_symmetry.space_group_name_H-M   'P 1'
#
loop_
_entity.id
_entity.type
_entity.pdbx_description
1 polymer ?
#
loop_
_entity_poly.entity_id
_entity_poly.type
_entity_poly.pdbx_seq_one_letter_code
_entity_poly.pdbx_strand_id
1 'polypeptide(L)'
;MKKTAPVFILGLSILCAIVLQTKGQSGVQQLRTSGVDTNLPNYVWFPNPGSRQRPRCGPNQVYLRCQSSSCGEQRCSDLLNRPYWPPICTADCVNRCFCKPGFFRDHRRRCVTWKKCLRGMAVPFPAPNYASTSRSE
;
A
#
# COMPACT_ATOMS: atom_id res chain seq x y z
N MET A 1 13.56 -31.03 -53.70
CA MET A 1 12.74 -31.43 -52.53
C MET A 1 13.51 -31.08 -51.27
N LYS A 2 13.22 -29.92 -50.67
CA LYS A 2 14.06 -29.35 -49.58
C LYS A 2 13.62 -29.96 -48.24
N LYS A 3 14.41 -30.89 -47.69
CA LYS A 3 14.35 -31.34 -46.29
C LYS A 3 14.86 -30.23 -45.36
N THR A 4 14.17 -29.09 -45.31
CA THR A 4 14.52 -27.97 -44.41
C THR A 4 13.53 -27.83 -43.26
N ALA A 5 12.35 -28.45 -43.35
CA ALA A 5 11.35 -28.50 -42.30
C ALA A 5 11.87 -28.96 -40.91
N PRO A 6 12.73 -30.00 -40.77
CA PRO A 6 13.16 -30.40 -39.44
C PRO A 6 14.12 -29.41 -38.79
N VAL A 7 14.92 -28.68 -39.58
CA VAL A 7 15.90 -27.71 -39.06
C VAL A 7 15.20 -26.46 -38.54
N PHE A 8 14.15 -25.99 -39.23
CA PHE A 8 13.34 -24.86 -38.76
C PHE A 8 12.58 -25.19 -37.48
N ILE A 9 12.01 -26.40 -37.37
CA ILE A 9 11.29 -26.84 -36.17
C ILE A 9 12.25 -26.95 -34.98
N LEU A 10 13.46 -27.48 -35.19
CA LEU A 10 14.49 -27.54 -34.15
C LEU A 10 15.02 -26.14 -33.77
N GLY A 11 15.13 -25.22 -34.73
CA GLY A 11 15.51 -23.83 -34.44
C GLY A 11 14.46 -23.09 -33.60
N LEU A 12 13.17 -23.27 -33.92
CA LEU A 12 12.06 -22.66 -33.18
C LEU A 12 11.92 -23.23 -31.77
N SER A 13 12.13 -24.53 -31.57
CA SER A 13 12.07 -25.14 -30.22
C SER A 13 13.21 -24.66 -29.33
N ILE A 14 14.42 -24.51 -29.87
CA ILE A 14 15.58 -23.96 -29.14
C ILE A 14 15.35 -22.49 -28.75
N LEU A 15 14.86 -21.66 -29.68
CA LEU A 15 14.48 -20.27 -29.40
C LEU A 15 13.40 -20.18 -28.30
N CYS A 16 12.38 -21.04 -28.36
CA CYS A 16 11.33 -21.09 -27.36
C CYS A 16 11.86 -21.47 -25.97
N ALA A 17 12.79 -22.43 -25.89
CA ALA A 17 13.44 -22.80 -24.62
C ALA A 17 14.28 -21.67 -24.03
N ILE A 18 15.00 -20.91 -24.85
CA ILE A 18 15.79 -19.74 -24.40
C ILE A 18 14.86 -18.65 -23.87
N VAL A 19 13.73 -18.38 -24.54
CA VAL A 19 12.74 -17.38 -24.09
C VAL A 19 12.05 -17.81 -22.80
N LEU A 20 11.73 -19.10 -22.63
CA LEU A 20 11.11 -19.62 -21.40
C LEU A 20 12.04 -19.53 -20.18
N GLN A 21 13.36 -19.62 -20.35
CA GLN A 21 14.33 -19.41 -19.25
C GLN A 21 14.37 -17.95 -18.78
N THR A 22 14.00 -16.96 -19.61
CA THR A 22 14.01 -15.53 -19.24
C THR A 22 12.76 -15.05 -18.52
N LYS A 23 11.68 -15.86 -18.49
CA LYS A 23 10.47 -15.58 -17.71
C LYS A 23 10.53 -16.16 -16.29
N GLY A 24 11.60 -16.89 -15.96
CA GLY A 24 11.68 -17.72 -14.77
C GLY A 24 12.49 -17.18 -13.59
N GLN A 25 13.12 -16.00 -13.68
CA GLN A 25 13.84 -15.40 -12.54
C GLN A 25 13.81 -13.87 -12.59
N SER A 26 12.67 -13.28 -12.23
CA SER A 26 12.71 -12.09 -11.36
C SER A 26 13.03 -12.54 -9.94
N GLY A 27 14.14 -13.27 -9.79
CA GLY A 27 14.69 -13.62 -8.50
C GLY A 27 15.39 -12.39 -7.97
N VAL A 28 14.70 -11.67 -7.08
CA VAL A 28 15.32 -10.68 -6.19
C VAL A 28 16.64 -11.29 -5.71
N GLN A 29 17.76 -10.63 -6.01
CA GLN A 29 19.04 -11.02 -5.44
C GLN A 29 18.85 -11.12 -3.93
N GLN A 30 18.94 -12.35 -3.39
CA GLN A 30 18.92 -12.58 -1.97
C GLN A 30 20.19 -11.98 -1.38
N LEU A 31 20.10 -10.70 -1.03
CA LEU A 31 20.95 -10.10 -0.03
C LEU A 31 20.73 -10.91 1.24
N ARG A 32 21.78 -11.63 1.66
CA ARG A 32 21.78 -12.42 2.90
C ARG A 32 21.50 -11.49 4.08
N THR A 33 20.23 -11.40 4.46
CA THR A 33 19.80 -10.84 5.73
C THR A 33 18.67 -11.71 6.28
N SER A 34 18.86 -12.11 7.53
CA SER A 34 18.09 -13.08 8.28
C SER A 34 16.57 -12.93 8.16
N GLY A 35 15.90 -14.07 7.96
CA GLY A 35 14.44 -14.32 7.98
C GLY A 35 13.51 -13.12 8.10
N VAL A 36 12.98 -12.67 6.97
CA VAL A 36 11.77 -11.84 6.91
C VAL A 36 10.78 -12.59 6.03
N ASP A 37 9.72 -13.12 6.65
CA ASP A 37 8.61 -13.78 5.97
C ASP A 37 7.82 -12.72 5.17
N THR A 38 7.78 -12.87 3.84
CA THR A 38 7.19 -11.90 2.90
C THR A 38 5.66 -11.97 2.85
N ASN A 39 5.02 -12.89 3.57
CA ASN A 39 3.56 -12.99 3.68
C ASN A 39 2.96 -12.21 4.86
N LEU A 40 3.77 -11.51 5.65
CA LEU A 40 3.29 -10.76 6.80
C LEU A 40 2.90 -9.33 6.39
N PRO A 41 1.68 -8.87 6.67
CA PRO A 41 1.31 -7.52 6.30
C PRO A 41 2.23 -6.49 6.95
N ASN A 42 2.57 -5.43 6.21
CA ASN A 42 3.51 -4.35 6.59
C ASN A 42 3.19 -3.64 7.93
N TYR A 43 2.12 -4.00 8.62
CA TYR A 43 1.75 -3.54 9.97
C TYR A 43 2.39 -4.36 11.11
N VAL A 44 3.01 -5.52 10.85
CA VAL A 44 3.63 -6.31 11.92
C VAL A 44 5.06 -5.82 12.20
N TRP A 45 5.21 -5.10 13.31
CA TRP A 45 6.51 -4.76 13.88
C TRP A 45 6.99 -5.90 14.78
N PHE A 46 8.04 -6.62 14.35
CA PHE A 46 8.82 -7.41 15.29
C PHE A 46 9.66 -6.44 16.14
N PRO A 47 9.46 -6.41 17.47
CA PRO A 47 10.34 -5.64 18.33
C PRO A 47 11.75 -6.16 18.16
N ASN A 48 12.67 -5.32 17.67
CA ASN A 48 14.08 -5.61 17.85
C ASN A 48 14.35 -5.50 19.36
N PRO A 49 14.71 -6.58 20.07
CA PRO A 49 14.74 -6.60 21.53
C PRO A 49 15.82 -5.67 22.13
N GLY A 50 16.68 -5.06 21.30
CA GLY A 50 17.76 -4.16 21.71
C GLY A 50 17.50 -2.65 21.61
N SER A 51 16.40 -2.18 21.01
CA SER A 51 16.18 -0.72 20.84
C SER A 51 15.09 -0.20 21.78
N ARG A 52 15.49 0.42 22.90
CA ARG A 52 14.60 1.07 23.89
C ARG A 52 13.86 2.33 23.38
N GLN A 53 13.91 2.63 22.09
CA GLN A 53 13.16 3.75 21.51
C GLN A 53 12.34 3.25 20.34
N ARG A 54 11.06 2.94 20.60
CA ARG A 54 10.07 2.89 19.51
C ARG A 54 10.07 4.27 18.85
N PRO A 55 10.10 4.37 17.50
CA PRO A 55 9.90 5.65 16.83
C PRO A 55 8.63 6.30 17.40
N ARG A 56 8.78 7.46 18.05
CA ARG A 56 7.65 8.12 18.72
C ARG A 56 6.77 8.79 17.69
N CYS A 57 5.86 8.02 17.12
CA CYS A 57 4.78 8.55 16.32
C CYS A 57 3.74 9.23 17.21
N GLY A 58 3.06 10.24 16.66
CA GLY A 58 2.02 10.95 17.37
C GLY A 58 0.75 10.11 17.58
N PRO A 59 -0.30 10.71 18.17
CA PRO A 59 -1.60 10.06 18.29
C PRO A 59 -2.13 9.57 16.94
N ASN A 60 -2.70 8.36 16.93
CA ASN A 60 -3.28 7.71 15.75
C ASN A 60 -2.32 7.52 14.56
N GLN A 61 -1.01 7.46 14.85
CA GLN A 61 0.02 7.18 13.87
C GLN A 61 0.74 5.86 14.19
N VAL A 62 1.34 5.28 13.16
CA VAL A 62 2.19 4.08 13.24
C VAL A 62 3.42 4.29 12.36
N TYR A 63 4.59 3.88 12.84
CA TYR A 63 5.80 3.93 12.05
C TYR A 63 5.82 2.78 11.07
N LEU A 64 5.81 3.08 9.77
CA LEU A 64 5.90 2.09 8.70
C LEU A 64 7.19 2.33 7.91
N ARG A 65 7.72 1.26 7.34
CA ARG A 65 8.89 1.28 6.46
C ARG A 65 8.46 1.00 5.03
N CYS A 66 9.21 1.56 4.07
CA CYS A 66 8.99 1.42 2.64
C CYS A 66 7.54 1.51 2.21
N GLN A 67 6.89 2.59 2.64
CA GLN A 67 5.54 2.90 2.20
C GLN A 67 5.56 4.08 1.24
N SER A 68 4.74 3.99 0.18
CA SER A 68 4.50 5.06 -0.79
C SER A 68 4.13 6.37 -0.10
N SER A 69 4.73 7.50 -0.49
CA SER A 69 4.36 8.79 0.10
C SER A 69 2.97 9.29 -0.29
N SER A 70 2.44 8.83 -1.44
CA SER A 70 1.10 9.22 -1.91
C SER A 70 0.00 8.28 -1.45
N CYS A 71 0.28 6.96 -1.35
CA CYS A 71 -0.72 5.95 -0.99
C CYS A 71 -0.50 5.27 0.36
N GLY A 72 0.51 5.70 1.12
CA GLY A 72 0.82 5.07 2.41
C GLY A 72 -0.18 5.28 3.53
N GLU A 73 -1.17 6.12 3.29
CA GLU A 73 -2.24 6.47 4.23
C GLU A 73 -3.33 7.23 3.47
N GLN A 74 -4.46 7.46 4.12
CA GLN A 74 -5.55 8.25 3.57
C GLN A 74 -5.48 9.69 4.06
N ARG A 75 -5.88 10.64 3.22
CA ARG A 75 -5.97 12.07 3.53
C ARG A 75 -7.43 12.49 3.57
N CYS A 76 -7.72 13.56 4.32
CA CYS A 76 -9.08 14.10 4.36
C CYS A 76 -9.58 14.54 2.96
N SER A 77 -8.68 14.95 2.05
CA SER A 77 -9.00 15.32 0.66
C SER A 77 -9.58 14.15 -0.14
N ASP A 78 -9.16 12.93 0.16
CA ASP A 78 -9.53 11.72 -0.59
C ASP A 78 -10.99 11.33 -0.33
N LEU A 79 -11.59 11.90 0.71
CA LEU A 79 -12.97 11.68 1.11
C LEU A 79 -13.97 12.45 0.25
N LEU A 80 -13.58 13.65 -0.18
CA LEU A 80 -14.38 14.48 -1.10
C LEU A 80 -14.21 13.98 -2.53
N ASN A 81 -12.96 13.72 -2.91
CA ASN A 81 -12.60 13.20 -4.21
C ASN A 81 -12.58 11.68 -4.16
N ARG A 82 -13.71 11.04 -3.82
CA ARG A 82 -13.83 9.57 -3.89
C ARG A 82 -13.69 9.20 -5.37
N PRO A 83 -12.50 8.84 -5.85
CA PRO A 83 -12.33 8.66 -7.27
C PRO A 83 -12.96 7.32 -7.61
N TYR A 84 -13.58 7.23 -8.78
CA TYR A 84 -14.08 5.95 -9.29
C TYR A 84 -12.92 4.93 -9.49
N TRP A 85 -11.69 5.45 -9.60
CA TRP A 85 -10.47 4.69 -9.84
C TRP A 85 -9.52 4.76 -8.64
N PRO A 86 -8.68 3.74 -8.42
CA PRO A 86 -7.66 3.80 -7.37
C PRO A 86 -6.68 4.96 -7.63
N PRO A 87 -6.18 5.64 -6.57
CA PRO A 87 -5.22 6.72 -6.74
C PRO A 87 -3.92 6.18 -7.34
N ILE A 88 -3.29 6.99 -8.20
CA ILE A 88 -1.98 6.67 -8.75
C ILE A 88 -0.94 6.81 -7.62
N CYS A 89 -0.29 5.70 -7.27
CA CYS A 89 0.68 5.65 -6.19
C CYS A 89 2.09 5.94 -6.69
N THR A 90 2.86 6.73 -5.93
CA THR A 90 4.29 6.89 -6.15
C THR A 90 5.01 5.63 -5.68
N ALA A 91 6.03 5.19 -6.42
CA ALA A 91 6.81 3.98 -6.12
C ALA A 91 7.96 4.21 -5.11
N ASP A 92 7.88 5.29 -4.33
CA ASP A 92 8.92 5.65 -3.36
C ASP A 92 8.82 4.83 -2.06
N CYS A 93 9.98 4.43 -1.50
CA CYS A 93 10.07 3.79 -0.19
C CYS A 93 10.33 4.86 0.88
N VAL A 94 9.29 5.29 1.60
CA VAL A 94 9.43 6.25 2.70
C VAL A 94 9.26 5.57 4.06
N ASN A 95 10.19 5.85 4.97
CA ASN A 95 10.19 5.37 6.35
C ASN A 95 9.75 6.50 7.28
N ARG A 96 8.48 6.51 7.71
CA ARG A 96 7.95 7.58 8.58
C ARG A 96 6.70 7.12 9.34
N CYS A 97 6.15 8.03 10.12
CA CYS A 97 4.84 7.85 10.75
C CYS A 97 3.70 8.10 9.75
N PHE A 98 2.88 7.08 9.54
CA PHE A 98 1.66 7.11 8.73
C PHE A 98 0.42 7.07 9.64
N CYS A 99 -0.72 7.56 9.14
CA CYS A 99 -1.98 7.39 9.86
C CYS A 99 -2.35 5.91 9.97
N LYS A 100 -2.84 5.51 11.14
CA LYS A 100 -3.40 4.17 11.34
C LYS A 100 -4.61 3.96 10.40
N PRO A 101 -4.92 2.71 10.02
CA PRO A 101 -6.15 2.40 9.29
C PRO A 101 -7.39 3.01 9.96
N GLY A 102 -8.29 3.61 9.17
CA GLY A 102 -9.48 4.31 9.67
C GLY A 102 -9.25 5.75 10.14
N PHE A 103 -8.00 6.23 10.12
CA PHE A 103 -7.64 7.63 10.35
C PHE A 103 -7.12 8.28 9.08
N PHE A 104 -7.39 9.57 8.97
CA PHE A 104 -7.12 10.37 7.78
C PHE A 104 -6.23 11.55 8.17
N ARG A 105 -5.22 11.84 7.34
CA ARG A 105 -4.33 12.99 7.56
C ARG A 105 -5.07 14.29 7.19
N ASP A 106 -5.18 15.21 8.15
CA ASP A 106 -5.70 16.57 7.91
C ASP A 106 -4.61 17.50 7.36
N HIS A 107 -5.01 18.71 6.94
CA HIS A 107 -4.09 19.74 6.45
C HIS A 107 -3.06 20.19 7.51
N ARG A 108 -3.33 19.94 8.79
CA ARG A 108 -2.41 20.21 9.92
C ARG A 108 -1.51 18.99 10.23
N ARG A 109 -1.46 18.01 9.33
CA ARG A 109 -0.68 16.76 9.45
C ARG A 109 -1.06 15.87 10.64
N ARG A 110 -2.27 16.01 11.19
CA ARG A 110 -2.79 15.17 12.27
C ARG A 110 -3.63 14.04 11.69
N CYS A 111 -3.57 12.88 12.33
CA CYS A 111 -4.41 11.73 11.97
C CYS A 111 -5.72 11.80 12.76
N VAL A 112 -6.81 12.10 12.05
CA VAL A 112 -8.13 12.35 12.62
C VAL A 112 -9.15 11.35 12.09
N THR A 113 -10.28 11.23 12.77
CA THR A 113 -11.39 10.39 12.30
C THR A 113 -12.09 11.02 11.10
N TRP A 114 -12.76 10.19 10.30
CA TRP A 114 -13.61 10.62 9.19
C TRP A 114 -14.54 11.79 9.55
N LYS A 115 -15.27 11.69 10.68
CA LYS A 115 -16.18 12.73 11.16
C LYS A 115 -15.49 14.09 11.35
N LYS A 116 -14.22 14.08 11.79
CA LYS A 116 -13.45 15.30 12.02
C LYS A 116 -12.91 15.90 10.72
N CYS A 117 -12.60 15.07 9.73
CA CYS A 117 -12.35 15.57 8.37
C CYS A 117 -13.57 16.34 7.84
N LEU A 118 -14.75 15.71 7.88
CA LEU A 118 -15.98 16.31 7.36
C LEU A 118 -16.43 17.57 8.14
N ARG A 119 -16.04 17.74 9.40
CA ARG A 119 -16.37 18.96 10.14
C ARG A 119 -15.58 20.18 9.67
N GLY A 120 -14.35 19.99 9.17
CA GLY A 120 -13.48 21.06 8.68
C GLY A 120 -13.66 21.39 7.20
N MET A 121 -14.35 20.53 6.47
CA MET A 121 -14.79 20.74 5.09
C MET A 121 -16.28 21.03 5.21
N ALA A 122 -16.70 22.29 5.19
CA ALA A 122 -18.13 22.63 5.14
C ALA A 122 -18.72 22.03 3.86
N VAL A 123 -19.08 20.76 3.90
CA VAL A 123 -19.78 20.10 2.80
C VAL A 123 -21.23 20.48 3.00
N PRO A 124 -21.86 21.22 2.06
CA PRO A 124 -23.30 21.33 2.06
C PRO A 124 -23.82 19.95 1.65
N PHE A 125 -24.06 19.07 2.63
CA PHE A 125 -24.81 17.84 2.40
C PHE A 125 -26.22 18.04 2.98
N PRO A 126 -27.29 17.77 2.21
CA PRO A 126 -28.49 17.22 2.85
C PRO A 126 -28.08 15.88 3.49
N ALA A 127 -28.26 15.77 4.80
CA ALA A 127 -27.90 14.57 5.55
C ALA A 127 -28.63 13.34 4.98
N PRO A 128 -27.96 12.19 4.76
CA PRO A 128 -28.65 10.93 4.58
C PRO A 128 -29.42 10.63 5.86
N ASN A 129 -30.74 10.45 5.74
CA ASN A 129 -31.61 10.07 6.85
C ASN A 129 -31.22 8.68 7.38
N TYR A 130 -30.20 8.59 8.23
CA TYR A 130 -30.13 7.52 9.19
C TYR A 130 -31.06 7.95 10.32
N ALA A 131 -32.23 7.32 10.39
CA ALA A 131 -33.14 7.50 11.50
C ALA A 131 -32.36 7.25 12.79
N SER A 132 -32.08 8.32 13.53
CA SER A 132 -31.65 8.21 14.91
C SER A 132 -32.86 7.72 15.68
N THR A 133 -32.95 6.40 15.91
CA THR A 133 -33.72 5.88 17.02
C THR A 133 -33.07 6.42 18.28
N SER A 134 -33.52 7.61 18.70
CA SER A 134 -33.25 8.15 20.02
C SER A 134 -33.88 7.21 21.02
N ARG A 135 -33.00 6.52 21.75
CA ARG A 135 -33.28 5.84 23.01
C ARG A 135 -33.98 6.84 23.95
N SER A 136 -35.26 6.62 24.20
CA SER A 136 -36.02 7.25 25.27
C SER A 136 -35.75 6.50 26.58
N GLU A 137 -35.09 7.17 27.51
CA GLU A 137 -35.30 7.03 28.96
C GLU A 137 -35.71 8.41 29.48
#